data_AF-A0A3E4QYQ2-F1
#
_entry.id   AF-A0A3E4QYQ2-F1
#
_cell.length_a   1.000
_cell.length_b   1.000
_cell.length_c   1.000
_cell.angle_alpha   90.00
_cell.angle_beta   90.00
_cell.angle_gamma   90.00
#
_symmetry.space_group_name_H-M   'P 1'
#
loop_
_entity.id
_entity.type
_entity.pdbx_description
1 polymer ?
#
loop_
_entity_poly.entity_id
_entity_poly.type
_entity_poly.pdbx_seq_one_letter_code
_entity_poly.pdbx_strand_id
1 'polypeptide(L)'
;MRVPDGYRVNDRYARDMACPVCGAMLIKMDVPLRVVSRKGPIASDDREVESWEDDGFKSRSVSRGWLHVATLSCPRCGRPFSPAQAKRREFRDSELPSDFLLRDVPDSPEYRALMFSKILDNLKRSAKARAEDARNPARTMPAPAVQDELPLGDARQVDARAATIPRKPVAENN
;
A
#
# COMPACT_ATOMS: atom_id res chain seq x y z
N MET A 1 -18.04 12.18 -11.92
CA MET A 1 -17.51 11.05 -12.72
C MET A 1 -18.65 10.30 -13.37
N ARG A 2 -18.58 9.98 -14.67
CA ARG A 2 -19.60 9.18 -15.38
C ARG A 2 -19.16 7.72 -15.43
N VAL A 3 -20.04 6.80 -15.07
CA VAL A 3 -19.79 5.35 -15.17
C VAL A 3 -20.21 4.92 -16.58
N PRO A 4 -19.34 4.29 -17.40
CA PRO A 4 -19.70 3.80 -18.73
C PRO A 4 -20.77 2.70 -18.68
N ASP A 5 -21.54 2.55 -19.76
CA ASP A 5 -22.57 1.51 -19.87
C ASP A 5 -21.97 0.10 -19.75
N GLY A 6 -22.63 -0.75 -18.96
CA GLY A 6 -22.15 -2.11 -18.67
C GLY A 6 -20.95 -2.18 -17.71
N TYR A 7 -20.67 -1.09 -17.00
CA TYR A 7 -19.73 -1.06 -15.89
C TYR A 7 -20.43 -0.64 -14.59
N ARG A 8 -19.92 -1.14 -13.48
CA ARG A 8 -20.28 -0.73 -12.12
C ARG A 8 -19.06 -0.31 -11.33
N VAL A 9 -19.25 0.57 -10.36
CA VAL A 9 -18.17 0.95 -9.44
C VAL A 9 -17.95 -0.18 -8.44
N ASN A 10 -16.68 -0.49 -8.18
CA ASN A 10 -16.27 -1.47 -7.19
C ASN A 10 -16.53 -0.93 -5.77
N ASP A 11 -17.48 -1.54 -5.07
CA ASP A 11 -17.93 -1.07 -3.75
C ASP A 11 -16.91 -1.26 -2.63
N ARG A 12 -15.83 -2.00 -2.90
CA ARG A 12 -14.65 -2.08 -2.04
C ARG A 12 -14.02 -0.71 -1.80
N TYR A 13 -14.13 0.22 -2.73
CA TYR A 13 -13.58 1.56 -2.58
C TYR A 13 -14.54 2.50 -1.85
N ALA A 14 -14.00 3.30 -0.94
CA ALA A 14 -14.73 4.38 -0.29
C ALA A 14 -14.75 5.60 -1.23
N ARG A 15 -15.84 5.71 -2.00
CA ARG A 15 -16.05 6.83 -2.92
C ARG A 15 -15.85 8.15 -2.17
N ASP A 16 -15.07 9.02 -2.78
CA ASP A 16 -14.73 10.36 -2.28
C ASP A 16 -13.87 10.43 -1.01
N MET A 17 -13.34 9.30 -0.53
CA MET A 17 -12.47 9.26 0.66
C MET A 17 -11.01 9.03 0.26
N ALA A 18 -10.17 10.02 0.54
CA ALA A 18 -8.74 10.00 0.27
C ALA A 18 -7.92 9.79 1.54
N CYS A 19 -6.80 9.08 1.39
CA CYS A 19 -5.77 8.95 2.41
C CYS A 19 -5.21 10.33 2.75
N PRO A 20 -5.20 10.74 4.04
CA PRO A 20 -4.67 12.04 4.45
C PRO A 20 -3.15 12.16 4.25
N VAL A 21 -2.44 11.04 4.07
CA VAL A 21 -0.98 11.01 3.90
C VAL A 21 -0.57 11.06 2.43
N CYS A 22 -1.09 10.15 1.60
CA CYS A 22 -0.64 9.99 0.21
C CYS A 22 -1.70 10.34 -0.83
N GLY A 23 -2.90 10.77 -0.42
CA GLY A 23 -3.98 11.20 -1.31
C GLY A 23 -4.66 10.09 -2.12
N ALA A 24 -4.27 8.82 -1.94
CA ALA A 24 -4.88 7.70 -2.66
C ALA A 24 -6.29 7.39 -2.15
N MET A 25 -7.14 6.87 -3.02
CA MET A 25 -8.48 6.41 -2.65
C MET A 25 -8.40 5.29 -1.61
N LEU A 26 -9.24 5.40 -0.59
CA LEU A 26 -9.30 4.44 0.51
C LEU A 26 -10.18 3.24 0.16
N ILE A 27 -9.83 2.09 0.73
CA ILE A 27 -10.57 0.83 0.63
C ILE A 27 -11.35 0.62 1.92
N LYS A 28 -12.60 0.17 1.80
CA LYS A 28 -13.40 -0.30 2.93
C LYS A 28 -12.86 -1.63 3.42
N MET A 29 -12.73 -1.75 4.73
CA MET A 29 -12.29 -2.97 5.40
C MET A 29 -13.51 -3.80 5.78
N ASP A 30 -13.43 -5.11 5.57
CA ASP A 30 -14.49 -6.04 6.00
C ASP A 30 -14.51 -6.20 7.53
N VAL A 31 -13.33 -6.15 8.15
CA VAL A 31 -13.16 -6.26 9.60
C VAL A 31 -12.69 -4.91 10.16
N PRO A 32 -13.47 -4.26 11.03
CA PRO A 32 -13.07 -3.01 11.66
C PRO A 32 -11.90 -3.23 12.63
N LEU A 33 -10.97 -2.29 12.67
CA LEU A 33 -9.85 -2.29 13.61
C LEU A 33 -10.04 -1.25 14.70
N ARG A 34 -9.66 -1.61 15.92
CA ARG A 34 -9.60 -0.72 17.07
C ARG A 34 -8.21 -0.13 17.19
N VAL A 35 -8.09 1.18 17.03
CA VAL A 35 -6.80 1.88 17.01
C VAL A 35 -6.78 2.94 18.10
N VAL A 36 -5.76 2.94 18.95
CA VAL A 36 -5.57 3.96 19.98
C VAL A 36 -4.61 5.04 19.47
N SER A 37 -5.06 6.28 19.50
CA SER A 37 -4.28 7.46 19.15
C SER A 37 -4.03 8.32 20.39
N ARG A 38 -2.83 8.88 20.51
CA ARG A 38 -2.55 9.90 21.54
C ARG A 38 -3.03 11.30 21.14
N LYS A 39 -3.23 11.52 19.84
CA LYS A 39 -3.89 12.73 19.34
C LYS A 39 -5.36 12.59 19.71
N GLY A 40 -5.96 13.66 20.22
CA GLY A 40 -7.30 13.74 20.81
C GLY A 40 -8.44 13.07 20.02
N PRO A 41 -9.70 13.19 20.48
CA PRO A 41 -10.82 12.58 19.78
C PRO A 41 -10.88 13.10 18.33
N ILE A 42 -11.15 12.20 17.40
CA ILE A 42 -11.22 12.45 15.95
C ILE A 42 -12.68 12.46 15.47
N ALA A 43 -13.52 11.66 16.12
CA ALA A 43 -14.95 11.54 15.94
C ALA A 43 -15.64 11.59 17.31
N SER A 44 -16.94 11.91 17.31
CA SER A 44 -17.74 12.07 18.54
C SER A 44 -17.96 10.76 19.30
N ASP A 45 -17.83 9.63 18.62
CA ASP A 45 -18.00 8.27 19.18
C ASP A 45 -16.71 7.66 19.72
N ASP A 46 -15.59 8.40 19.65
CA ASP A 46 -14.32 7.95 20.18
C ASP A 46 -14.33 7.90 21.71
N ARG A 47 -13.68 6.88 22.26
CA ARG A 47 -13.64 6.64 23.70
C ARG A 47 -12.26 6.91 24.25
N GLU A 48 -12.18 7.65 25.34
CA GLU A 48 -10.93 7.78 26.06
C GLU A 48 -10.53 6.42 26.66
N VAL A 49 -9.26 6.05 26.50
CA VAL A 49 -8.68 4.82 27.05
C VAL A 49 -7.81 5.21 28.22
N GLU A 50 -8.25 4.83 29.41
CA GLU A 50 -7.50 5.00 30.64
C GLU A 50 -6.73 3.73 30.98
N SER A 51 -5.54 3.89 31.54
CA SER A 51 -4.84 2.81 32.23
C SER A 51 -4.70 3.15 33.70
N TRP A 52 -4.80 2.11 34.53
CA TRP A 52 -4.54 2.22 35.95
C TRP A 52 -3.06 1.94 36.20
N GLU A 53 -2.39 2.89 36.83
CA GLU A 53 -1.06 2.69 37.41
C GLU A 53 -1.24 2.55 38.93
N ASP A 54 -0.70 1.46 39.48
CA ASP A 54 -0.66 1.20 40.91
C ASP A 54 0.82 1.13 41.33
N ASP A 55 1.22 2.01 42.24
CA ASP A 55 2.57 2.05 42.81
C ASP A 55 2.67 1.28 44.14
N GLY A 56 1.60 0.58 44.55
CA GLY A 56 1.50 -0.18 45.79
C GLY A 56 1.05 0.65 47.00
N PHE A 57 0.88 1.98 46.86
CA PHE A 57 0.38 2.87 47.92
C PHE A 57 -0.77 3.76 47.45
N LYS A 58 -0.76 4.18 46.19
CA LYS A 58 -1.82 4.96 45.54
C LYS A 58 -2.03 4.46 44.12
N SER A 59 -3.29 4.26 43.76
CA SER A 59 -3.68 4.07 42.37
C SER A 59 -4.06 5.41 41.74
N ARG A 60 -3.63 5.63 40.50
CA ARG A 60 -4.08 6.76 39.68
C ARG A 60 -4.51 6.27 38.30
N SER A 61 -5.58 6.84 37.77
CA SER A 61 -5.91 6.68 36.35
C SER A 61 -5.05 7.62 35.51
N VAL A 62 -4.49 7.09 34.42
CA VAL A 62 -3.71 7.85 33.45
C VAL A 62 -4.35 7.67 32.08
N SER A 63 -4.78 8.77 31.46
CA SER A 63 -5.26 8.76 30.08
C SER A 63 -4.13 8.35 29.13
N ARG A 64 -4.33 7.26 28.38
CA ARG A 64 -3.37 6.77 27.37
C ARG A 64 -3.65 7.33 25.98
N GLY A 65 -4.87 7.81 25.73
CA GLY A 65 -5.29 8.35 24.45
C GLY A 65 -6.75 8.02 24.14
N TRP A 66 -7.08 8.08 22.85
CA TRP A 66 -8.43 7.94 22.33
C TRP A 66 -8.50 6.71 21.44
N LEU A 67 -9.49 5.85 21.70
CA LEU A 67 -9.81 4.69 20.89
C LEU A 67 -10.75 5.10 19.77
N HIS A 68 -10.33 4.79 18.55
CA HIS A 68 -11.07 5.00 17.31
C HIS A 68 -11.33 3.67 16.61
N VAL A 69 -12.46 3.58 15.91
CA VAL A 69 -12.78 2.44 15.04
C VAL A 69 -12.40 2.78 13.60
N ALA A 70 -11.36 2.13 13.10
CA ALA A 70 -10.92 2.24 11.73
C ALA A 70 -11.65 1.23 10.84
N THR A 71 -12.31 1.72 9.79
CA THR A 71 -13.05 0.92 8.81
C THR A 71 -12.52 1.11 7.39
N LEU A 72 -11.50 1.94 7.22
CA LEU A 72 -10.88 2.25 5.94
C LEU A 72 -9.39 1.90 5.99
N SER A 73 -8.82 1.46 4.88
CA SER A 73 -7.38 1.22 4.73
C SER A 73 -6.87 1.85 3.45
N CYS A 74 -5.64 2.38 3.49
CA CYS A 74 -5.00 2.90 2.31
C CYS A 74 -4.22 1.80 1.56
N PRO A 75 -4.50 1.55 0.27
CA PRO A 75 -3.76 0.55 -0.51
C PRO A 75 -2.28 0.88 -0.73
N ARG A 76 -1.89 2.16 -0.64
CA ARG A 76 -0.50 2.58 -0.87
C ARG A 76 0.35 2.56 0.39
N CYS A 77 -0.16 3.08 1.52
CA CYS A 77 0.61 3.16 2.76
C CYS A 77 0.24 2.08 3.79
N GLY A 78 -0.79 1.28 3.54
CA GLY A 78 -1.25 0.19 4.40
C GLY A 78 -1.90 0.62 5.72
N ARG A 79 -1.98 1.92 6.00
CA ARG A 79 -2.48 2.42 7.28
C ARG A 79 -4.01 2.34 7.35
N PRO A 80 -4.56 1.91 8.50
CA PRO A 80 -5.98 1.98 8.77
C PRO A 80 -6.38 3.41 9.17
N PHE A 81 -7.58 3.83 8.80
CA PHE A 81 -8.15 5.12 9.10
C PHE A 81 -9.61 4.95 9.54
N SER A 82 -10.04 5.79 10.48
CA SER A 82 -11.46 6.02 10.70
C SER A 82 -12.03 6.89 9.56
N PRO A 83 -13.34 6.80 9.25
CA PRO A 83 -13.97 7.67 8.26
C PRO A 83 -13.79 9.16 8.56
N ALA A 84 -13.70 9.54 9.83
CA ALA A 84 -13.47 10.93 10.26
C ALA A 84 -12.03 11.42 9.99
N GLN A 85 -11.05 10.51 9.93
CA GLN A 85 -9.66 10.84 9.55
C GLN A 85 -9.47 10.99 8.03
N ALA A 86 -10.39 10.44 7.23
CA ALA A 86 -10.28 10.48 5.78
C ALA A 86 -10.53 11.89 5.24
N LYS A 87 -9.78 12.28 4.21
CA LYS A 87 -10.00 13.56 3.52
C LYS A 87 -11.06 13.37 2.44
N ARG A 88 -12.14 14.14 2.49
CA ARG A 88 -13.10 14.17 1.38
C ARG A 88 -12.49 14.83 0.15
N ARG A 89 -12.56 14.14 -0.98
CA ARG A 89 -11.97 14.59 -2.25
C ARG A 89 -12.63 13.88 -3.43
N GLU A 90 -13.01 14.64 -4.44
CA GLU A 90 -13.39 14.10 -5.74
C GLU A 90 -12.14 13.67 -6.52
N PHE A 91 -12.16 12.43 -7.01
CA PHE A 91 -11.06 11.85 -7.78
C PHE A 91 -11.27 12.09 -9.28
N ARG A 92 -10.18 12.41 -9.98
CA ARG A 92 -10.18 12.42 -11.45
C ARG A 92 -10.07 10.99 -11.98
N ASP A 93 -10.55 10.77 -13.20
CA ASP A 93 -10.54 9.44 -13.83
C ASP A 93 -9.12 8.83 -13.93
N SER A 94 -8.10 9.68 -14.11
CA SER A 94 -6.68 9.26 -14.16
C SER A 94 -6.10 8.83 -12.81
N GLU A 95 -6.77 9.15 -11.70
CA GLU A 95 -6.31 8.85 -10.33
C GLU A 95 -6.97 7.61 -9.75
N LEU A 96 -7.92 7.03 -10.48
CA LEU A 96 -8.66 5.88 -10.02
C LEU A 96 -7.79 4.62 -10.06
N PRO A 97 -7.96 3.72 -9.09
CA PRO A 97 -7.46 2.36 -9.20
C PRO A 97 -7.98 1.68 -10.48
N SER A 98 -7.15 0.84 -11.10
CA SER A 98 -7.49 0.16 -12.35
C SER A 98 -8.71 -0.78 -12.23
N ASP A 99 -8.97 -1.29 -11.03
CA ASP A 99 -10.10 -2.16 -10.69
C ASP A 99 -11.28 -1.39 -10.07
N PHE A 100 -11.28 -0.05 -10.15
CA PHE A 100 -12.37 0.78 -9.65
C PHE A 100 -13.66 0.58 -10.44
N LEU A 101 -13.56 0.33 -11.75
CA LEU A 101 -14.70 -0.01 -12.60
C LEU A 101 -14.67 -1.51 -12.90
N LEU A 102 -15.71 -2.22 -12.47
CA LEU A 102 -15.94 -3.61 -12.79
C LEU A 102 -16.89 -3.68 -13.98
N ARG A 103 -16.57 -4.51 -14.97
CA ARG A 103 -17.50 -4.79 -16.05
C ARG A 103 -18.63 -5.67 -15.52
N ASP A 104 -19.87 -5.29 -15.80
CA ASP A 104 -21.02 -6.16 -15.56
C ASP A 104 -20.93 -7.32 -16.53
N VAL A 105 -20.60 -8.48 -15.97
CA VAL A 105 -20.52 -9.71 -16.74
C VAL A 105 -21.94 -10.25 -16.87
N PRO A 106 -22.47 -10.43 -18.09
CA PRO A 106 -23.78 -11.03 -18.25
C PRO A 106 -23.76 -12.44 -17.64
N ASP A 107 -24.68 -12.70 -16.71
CA ASP A 107 -24.76 -13.98 -16.03
C ASP A 107 -25.52 -15.05 -16.83
N SER A 108 -25.32 -15.07 -18.16
CA SER A 108 -25.93 -16.07 -19.01
C SER A 108 -25.13 -17.38 -18.99
N PRO A 109 -25.79 -18.55 -19.02
CA PRO A 109 -25.11 -19.85 -19.10
C PRO A 109 -24.14 -19.93 -20.29
N GLU A 110 -24.53 -19.33 -21.41
CA GLU A 110 -23.77 -19.26 -22.66
C GLU A 110 -22.49 -18.43 -22.49
N TYR A 111 -22.59 -17.28 -21.82
CA TYR A 111 -21.42 -16.43 -21.56
C TYR A 111 -20.44 -17.09 -20.59
N ARG A 112 -20.95 -17.78 -19.55
CA ARG A 112 -20.12 -18.59 -18.65
C ARG A 112 -19.37 -19.67 -19.43
N ALA A 113 -20.06 -20.45 -20.26
CA ALA A 113 -19.45 -21.49 -21.08
C ALA A 113 -18.34 -20.92 -22.01
N LEU A 114 -18.59 -19.75 -22.61
CA LEU A 114 -17.62 -19.06 -23.47
C LEU A 114 -16.40 -18.52 -22.72
N MET A 115 -16.57 -18.03 -21.49
CA MET A 115 -15.44 -17.60 -20.67
C MET A 115 -14.62 -18.80 -20.17
N PHE A 116 -15.28 -19.88 -19.75
CA PHE A 116 -14.61 -21.12 -19.37
C PHE A 116 -13.81 -21.72 -20.54
N SER A 117 -14.37 -21.75 -21.76
CA SER A 117 -13.65 -22.24 -22.93
C SER A 117 -12.41 -21.39 -23.24
N LYS A 118 -12.52 -20.05 -23.18
CA LYS A 118 -11.37 -19.15 -23.33
C LYS A 118 -10.28 -19.37 -22.28
N ILE A 119 -10.66 -19.60 -21.02
CA ILE A 119 -9.72 -19.91 -19.93
C ILE A 119 -9.01 -21.23 -20.22
N LEU A 120 -9.74 -22.27 -20.60
CA LEU A 120 -9.17 -23.57 -20.95
C LEU A 120 -8.22 -23.48 -22.14
N ASP A 121 -8.57 -22.71 -23.17
CA ASP A 121 -7.73 -22.51 -24.34
C ASP A 121 -6.45 -21.74 -24.02
N ASN A 122 -6.51 -20.76 -23.12
CA ASN A 122 -5.32 -20.06 -22.62
C ASN A 122 -4.42 -20.98 -21.79
N LEU A 123 -5.01 -21.82 -20.95
CA LEU A 123 -4.27 -22.83 -20.18
C LEU A 123 -3.59 -23.85 -21.10
N LYS A 124 -4.29 -24.35 -22.12
CA LYS A 124 -3.72 -25.26 -23.13
C LYS A 124 -2.58 -24.61 -23.90
N ARG A 125 -2.75 -23.35 -24.34
CA ARG A 125 -1.69 -22.59 -25.01
C ARG A 125 -0.47 -22.39 -24.11
N SER A 126 -0.69 -22.05 -22.84
CA SER A 126 0.38 -21.87 -21.85
C SER A 126 1.11 -23.18 -21.56
N ALA A 127 0.39 -24.28 -21.44
CA ALA A 127 0.99 -25.61 -21.25
C ALA A 127 1.81 -26.05 -22.47
N LYS A 128 1.31 -25.77 -23.69
CA LYS A 128 2.04 -26.03 -24.93
C LYS A 128 3.33 -25.22 -25.02
N ALA A 129 3.26 -23.91 -24.72
CA ALA A 129 4.45 -23.05 -24.67
C ALA A 129 5.49 -23.57 -23.66
N ARG A 130 5.08 -23.93 -22.44
CA ARG A 130 5.97 -24.53 -21.44
C ARG A 130 6.59 -25.86 -21.89
N ALA A 131 5.82 -26.70 -22.59
CA ALA A 131 6.31 -27.97 -23.11
C ALA A 131 7.31 -27.77 -24.28
N GLU A 132 7.12 -26.75 -25.10
CA GLU A 132 8.06 -26.36 -26.16
C GLU A 132 9.34 -25.76 -25.58
N ASP A 133 9.24 -24.91 -24.54
CA ASP A 133 10.39 -24.38 -23.80
C ASP A 133 11.18 -25.49 -23.11
N ALA A 134 10.51 -26.48 -22.51
CA ALA A 134 11.16 -27.64 -21.89
C ALA A 134 11.85 -28.57 -22.90
N ARG A 135 11.37 -28.63 -24.15
CA ARG A 135 11.99 -29.40 -25.24
C ARG A 135 13.17 -28.68 -25.89
N ASN A 136 13.34 -27.39 -25.65
CA ASN A 136 14.40 -26.58 -26.26
C ASN A 136 15.08 -25.66 -25.23
N PRO A 137 15.79 -26.23 -24.24
CA PRO A 137 16.40 -25.47 -23.13
C PRO A 137 17.47 -24.46 -23.58
N ALA A 138 17.98 -24.57 -24.80
CA ALA A 138 18.92 -23.61 -25.39
C ALA A 138 18.28 -22.25 -25.76
N ARG A 139 16.94 -22.15 -25.82
CA ARG A 139 16.21 -20.89 -26.08
C ARG A 139 15.89 -20.10 -24.80
N THR A 140 16.08 -20.70 -23.64
CA THR A 140 15.73 -20.15 -22.31
C THR A 140 16.95 -19.74 -21.50
N MET A 141 18.11 -19.57 -22.13
CA MET A 141 19.18 -18.81 -21.49
C MET A 141 18.75 -17.34 -21.45
N PRO A 142 18.60 -16.70 -20.28
CA PRO A 142 18.74 -15.26 -20.24
C PRO A 142 20.11 -14.97 -20.89
N ALA A 143 20.14 -14.02 -21.83
CA ALA A 143 21.42 -13.55 -22.36
C ALA A 143 22.37 -13.33 -21.18
N PRO A 144 23.62 -13.83 -21.22
CA PRO A 144 24.55 -13.60 -20.14
C PRO A 144 24.54 -12.09 -19.89
N ALA A 145 24.28 -11.72 -18.64
CA ALA A 145 24.41 -10.34 -18.22
C ALA A 145 25.76 -9.88 -18.74
N VAL A 146 25.75 -8.93 -19.67
CA VAL A 146 26.93 -8.12 -19.94
C VAL A 146 27.22 -7.50 -18.59
N GLN A 147 28.18 -8.10 -17.88
CA GLN A 147 28.84 -7.45 -16.79
C GLN A 147 29.52 -6.28 -17.48
N ASP A 148 28.87 -5.11 -17.44
CA ASP A 148 29.59 -3.87 -17.64
C ASP A 148 30.72 -3.92 -16.64
N GLU A 149 31.92 -4.18 -17.17
CA GLU A 149 33.16 -4.10 -16.42
C GLU A 149 33.19 -2.68 -15.85
N LEU A 150 32.87 -2.57 -14.55
CA LEU A 150 33.28 -1.42 -13.78
C LEU A 150 34.79 -1.35 -13.96
N PRO A 151 35.35 -0.26 -14.54
CA PRO A 151 36.78 -0.16 -14.67
C PRO A 151 37.34 -0.15 -13.25
N LEU A 152 38.06 -1.22 -12.90
CA LEU A 152 38.94 -1.24 -11.75
C LEU A 152 40.01 -0.17 -12.00
N GLY A 153 39.72 1.05 -11.54
CA GLY A 153 40.69 2.11 -11.46
C GLY A 153 41.78 1.71 -10.47
N ASP A 154 43.01 1.65 -10.97
CA ASP A 154 44.22 1.30 -10.25
C ASP A 154 44.34 2.01 -8.90
N ALA A 155 44.48 1.20 -7.85
CA ALA A 155 44.99 1.64 -6.58
C ALA A 155 46.49 1.91 -6.70
N ARG A 156 46.87 3.13 -7.11
CA ARG A 156 48.22 3.72 -6.91
C ARG A 156 48.24 5.20 -7.29
N GLN A 157 47.82 6.06 -6.37
CA GLN A 157 48.56 7.29 -6.07
C GLN A 157 48.06 7.90 -4.77
N VAL A 158 48.90 7.75 -3.75
CA VAL A 158 48.89 8.56 -2.55
C VAL A 158 49.34 9.95 -2.98
N ASP A 159 48.49 10.96 -2.85
CA ASP A 159 48.96 12.33 -2.65
C ASP A 159 48.08 13.05 -1.63
N ALA A 160 48.75 13.42 -0.55
CA ALA A 160 48.23 14.20 0.55
C ALA A 160 47.88 15.61 0.08
N ARG A 161 46.65 16.07 0.38
CA ARG A 161 46.37 17.48 0.70
C ARG A 161 44.99 17.64 1.36
N ALA A 162 45.06 17.79 2.67
CA ALA A 162 44.26 18.67 3.53
C ALA A 162 42.86 19.13 3.03
N ALA A 163 41.81 18.69 3.73
CA ALA A 163 40.64 19.51 3.97
C ALA A 163 40.09 19.23 5.38
N THR A 164 40.44 20.14 6.28
CA THR A 164 40.05 20.23 7.69
C THR A 164 38.53 20.28 7.84
N ILE A 165 37.96 19.40 8.66
CA ILE A 165 36.56 19.45 9.08
C ILE A 165 36.47 20.41 10.28
N PRO A 166 35.72 21.53 10.25
CA PRO A 166 35.47 22.31 11.45
C PRO A 166 34.39 21.61 12.29
N ARG A 167 34.80 21.10 13.46
CA ARG A 167 33.89 20.70 14.54
C ARG A 167 33.31 21.96 15.20
N LYS A 168 31.97 22.04 15.32
CA LYS A 168 31.30 23.02 16.19
C LYS A 168 31.63 22.71 17.67
N PRO A 169 31.92 23.73 18.51
CA PRO A 169 32.17 23.52 19.92
C PRO A 169 30.88 23.25 20.70
N VAL A 170 30.98 22.31 21.64
CA VAL A 170 30.01 22.04 22.71
C VAL A 170 30.18 23.15 23.75
N ALA A 171 29.08 23.81 24.12
CA ALA A 171 29.05 24.75 25.22
C ALA A 171 28.97 23.96 26.55
N GLU A 172 30.03 24.06 27.35
CA GLU A 172 29.99 23.78 28.78
C GLU A 172 29.45 25.02 29.49
N ASN A 173 28.44 24.85 30.34
CA ASN A 173 28.08 25.85 31.34
C ASN A 173 28.25 25.21 32.72
N ASN A 174 29.02 25.93 33.54
CA ASN A 174 29.23 25.76 34.98
C ASN A 174 27.92 25.77 35.77
#